data_AF-A0A661VHM0-F1
#
_entry.id   AF-A0A661VHM0-F1
#
_cell.length_a   1.000
_cell.length_b   1.000
_cell.length_c   1.000
_cell.angle_alpha   90.00
_cell.angle_beta   90.00
_cell.angle_gamma   90.00
#
_symmetry.space_group_name_H-M   'P 1'
#
loop_
_entity.id
_entity.type
_entity.pdbx_description
1 polymer ?
#
loop_
_entity_poly.entity_id
_entity_poly.type
_entity_poly.pdbx_seq_one_letter_code
_entity_poly.pdbx_strand_id
1 'polypeptide(L)'
;MKEQMKYLKLSKEEMANLLDELRREFRVVAPVRREGLILFEEIGSGKEAQLDFGNSRKSPKDFFFPQMEVLFSYQLSDNELKIEEPQHEPRKTVIFGMRPCDARALLLLDKVFLEGEVQDSNYRRRREENIILALGCTHPHRTCFCTSVGGNPFGTEGIDALFIDLGKTYVVEVLTQKGEELLRDRLSEADEESLK
;
A
#
# COMPACT_ATOMS: atom_id res chain seq x y z
N MET A 1 -8.73 -24.55 -6.95
CA MET A 1 -7.47 -24.50 -7.73
C MET A 1 -6.42 -23.88 -6.83
N LYS A 2 -5.29 -24.54 -6.58
CA LYS A 2 -4.18 -23.90 -5.86
C LYS A 2 -3.56 -22.89 -6.84
N GLU A 3 -3.80 -21.60 -6.64
CA GLU A 3 -3.01 -20.56 -7.32
C GLU A 3 -1.54 -20.84 -7.03
N GLN A 4 -0.73 -20.96 -8.08
CA GLN A 4 0.72 -21.06 -7.93
C GLN A 4 1.20 -19.75 -7.30
N MET A 5 1.69 -19.84 -6.06
CA MET A 5 2.35 -18.73 -5.37
C MET A 5 3.57 -18.32 -6.21
N LYS A 6 3.54 -17.10 -6.75
CA LYS A 6 4.60 -16.59 -7.61
C LYS A 6 5.53 -15.72 -6.79
N TYR A 7 6.78 -16.17 -6.68
CA TYR A 7 7.85 -15.44 -6.03
C TYR A 7 8.70 -14.72 -7.07
N LEU A 8 8.91 -13.44 -6.86
CA LEU A 8 9.78 -12.57 -7.65
C LEU A 8 10.96 -12.12 -6.79
N LYS A 9 12.00 -11.58 -7.42
CA LYS A 9 13.17 -11.02 -6.75
C LYS A 9 13.52 -9.64 -7.28
N LEU A 10 14.07 -8.80 -6.39
CA LEU A 10 14.50 -7.44 -6.67
C LEU A 10 15.76 -7.12 -5.87
N SER A 11 16.84 -6.71 -6.53
CA SER A 11 18.01 -6.24 -5.77
C SER A 11 17.71 -4.92 -5.06
N LYS A 12 18.37 -4.65 -3.92
CA LYS A 12 18.18 -3.37 -3.21
C LYS A 12 18.56 -2.15 -4.05
N GLU A 13 19.51 -2.31 -4.95
CA GLU A 13 19.98 -1.24 -5.84
C GLU A 13 18.93 -0.84 -6.88
N GLU A 14 18.10 -1.79 -7.31
CA GLU A 14 17.03 -1.57 -8.30
C GLU A 14 15.76 -0.98 -7.68
N MET A 15 15.62 -1.00 -6.35
CA MET A 15 14.42 -0.55 -5.66
C MET A 15 14.03 0.90 -6.00
N ALA A 16 14.99 1.82 -6.00
CA ALA A 16 14.72 3.20 -6.38
C ALA A 16 14.24 3.31 -7.84
N ASN A 17 14.80 2.50 -8.74
CA ASN A 17 14.41 2.49 -10.14
C ASN A 17 12.99 1.94 -10.33
N LEU A 18 12.63 0.86 -9.62
CA LEU A 18 11.27 0.33 -9.63
C LEU A 18 10.25 1.40 -9.20
N LEU A 19 10.53 2.09 -8.09
CA LEU A 19 9.63 3.15 -7.61
C LEU A 19 9.54 4.31 -8.61
N ASP A 20 10.64 4.70 -9.26
CA ASP A 20 10.63 5.74 -10.30
C ASP A 20 9.91 5.30 -11.58
N GLU A 21 9.95 4.02 -11.93
CA GLU A 21 9.19 3.45 -13.03
C GLU A 21 7.68 3.50 -12.72
N LEU A 22 7.26 3.03 -11.54
CA LEU A 22 5.87 3.04 -11.11
C LEU A 22 5.27 4.47 -11.10
N ARG A 23 6.06 5.48 -10.74
CA ARG A 23 5.63 6.90 -10.72
C ARG A 23 5.24 7.47 -12.09
N ARG A 24 5.65 6.84 -13.19
CA ARG A 24 5.27 7.29 -14.53
C ARG A 24 3.78 7.06 -14.81
N GLU A 25 3.21 6.04 -14.18
CA GLU A 25 1.85 5.56 -14.44
C GLU A 25 0.93 5.76 -13.22
N PHE A 26 1.49 5.67 -12.02
CA PHE A 26 0.77 5.68 -10.75
C PHE A 26 1.19 6.85 -9.87
N ARG A 27 0.30 7.23 -8.96
CA ARG A 27 0.72 7.98 -7.76
C ARG A 27 1.45 7.00 -6.85
N VAL A 28 2.69 7.29 -6.44
CA VAL A 28 3.44 6.39 -5.55
C VAL A 28 3.65 7.05 -4.21
N VAL A 29 3.14 6.38 -3.18
CA VAL A 29 3.28 6.77 -1.78
C VAL A 29 4.22 5.80 -1.11
N ALA A 30 5.19 6.32 -0.36
CA ALA A 30 6.17 5.51 0.35
C ALA A 30 6.52 6.15 1.71
N PRO A 31 7.11 5.38 2.65
CA PRO A 31 7.68 5.95 3.85
C PRO A 31 8.80 6.93 3.49
N VAL A 32 8.71 8.17 3.97
CA VAL A 32 9.73 9.22 3.82
C VAL A 32 10.12 9.75 5.19
N ARG A 33 11.36 10.25 5.31
CA ARG A 33 11.82 10.92 6.52
C ARG A 33 11.61 12.44 6.40
N ARG A 34 10.84 13.02 7.32
CA ARG A 34 10.61 14.46 7.46
C ARG A 34 10.81 14.85 8.92
N GLU A 35 11.71 15.80 9.19
CA GLU A 35 11.94 16.31 10.55
C GLU A 35 12.17 15.21 11.62
N GLY A 36 12.83 14.12 11.23
CA GLY A 36 13.11 12.97 12.12
C GLY A 36 11.96 11.97 12.29
N LEU A 37 10.79 12.23 11.71
CA LEU A 37 9.64 11.33 11.69
C LEU A 37 9.58 10.55 10.37
N ILE A 38 9.03 9.33 10.44
CA ILE A 38 8.68 8.56 9.25
C ILE A 38 7.18 8.77 8.97
N LEU A 39 6.87 9.30 7.80
CA LEU A 39 5.52 9.59 7.31
C LEU A 39 5.33 8.91 5.96
N PHE A 40 4.09 8.58 5.60
CA PHE A 40 3.79 8.12 4.24
C PHE A 40 3.34 9.32 3.42
N GLU A 41 4.10 9.62 2.37
CA GLU A 41 3.86 10.75 1.47
C GLU A 41 4.07 10.29 0.02
N GLU A 42 3.52 11.05 -0.91
CA GLU A 42 3.84 10.89 -2.32
C GLU A 42 5.30 11.26 -2.59
N ILE A 43 6.04 10.37 -3.25
CA ILE A 43 7.48 10.56 -3.48
C ILE A 43 7.78 11.28 -4.80
N GLY A 44 8.77 12.19 -4.75
CA GLY A 44 9.34 12.89 -5.91
C GLY A 44 10.48 12.13 -6.61
N SER A 45 11.03 11.10 -5.96
CA SER A 45 11.97 10.12 -6.51
C SER A 45 11.92 8.83 -5.68
N GLY A 46 12.17 7.68 -6.31
CA GLY A 46 12.34 6.40 -5.62
C GLY A 46 13.43 6.43 -4.55
N LYS A 47 14.42 7.32 -4.67
CA LYS A 47 15.46 7.55 -3.66
C LYS A 47 14.96 8.20 -2.36
N GLU A 48 13.77 8.81 -2.37
CA GLU A 48 13.18 9.40 -1.16
C GLU A 48 12.59 8.33 -0.22
N ALA A 49 12.32 7.12 -0.73
CA ALA A 49 11.72 6.06 0.06
C ALA A 49 12.69 5.53 1.12
N GLN A 50 12.34 5.71 2.38
CA GLN A 50 13.08 5.22 3.54
C GLN A 50 12.60 3.82 3.91
N LEU A 51 13.36 2.79 3.54
CA LEU A 51 12.95 1.39 3.72
C LEU A 51 13.50 0.75 5.00
N ASP A 52 14.60 1.29 5.51
CA ASP A 52 15.10 0.96 6.85
C ASP A 52 14.44 1.87 7.88
N PHE A 53 13.29 1.43 8.38
CA PHE A 53 12.54 2.09 9.43
C PHE A 53 11.83 1.06 10.31
N GLY A 54 11.51 1.41 11.56
CA GLY A 54 10.67 0.59 12.41
C GLY A 54 9.19 0.69 12.00
N ASN A 55 8.50 1.67 12.58
CA ASN A 55 7.13 2.03 12.25
C ASN A 55 7.05 3.52 11.85
N SER A 56 6.06 3.87 11.03
CA SER A 56 5.72 5.25 10.78
C SER A 56 5.06 5.90 12.00
N ARG A 57 5.19 7.22 12.12
CA ARG A 57 4.51 7.97 13.19
C ARG A 57 2.99 7.96 13.01
N LYS A 58 2.56 7.95 11.76
CA LYS A 58 1.16 7.89 11.32
C LYS A 58 1.00 6.73 10.34
N SER A 59 0.00 5.90 10.58
CA SER A 59 -0.35 4.79 9.68
C SER A 59 -0.76 5.34 8.29
N PRO A 60 -0.50 4.60 7.18
CA PRO A 60 -0.97 5.00 5.85
C PRO A 60 -2.48 4.86 5.65
N LYS A 61 -3.26 4.62 6.71
CA LYS A 61 -4.73 4.53 6.66
C LYS A 61 -5.42 5.74 6.02
N ASP A 62 -4.79 6.92 6.05
CA ASP A 62 -5.38 8.15 5.53
C ASP A 62 -5.57 8.14 4.01
N PHE A 63 -4.86 7.28 3.28
CA PHE A 63 -5.07 7.06 1.85
C PHE A 63 -6.32 6.23 1.54
N PHE A 64 -6.96 5.68 2.57
CA PHE A 64 -8.21 4.91 2.49
C PHE A 64 -9.35 5.64 3.20
N PHE A 65 -9.05 6.27 4.34
CA PHE A 65 -9.99 6.98 5.19
C PHE A 65 -9.40 8.32 5.62
N PRO A 66 -9.49 9.36 4.77
CA PRO A 66 -8.93 10.68 5.05
C PRO A 66 -9.70 11.38 6.17
N GLN A 67 -9.08 12.38 6.81
CA GLN A 67 -9.73 13.14 7.88
C GLN A 67 -10.90 13.99 7.41
N MET A 68 -10.87 14.44 6.15
CA MET A 68 -11.89 15.25 5.52
C MET A 68 -12.04 14.79 4.07
N GLU A 69 -13.28 14.73 3.60
CA GLU A 69 -13.59 14.50 2.20
C GLU A 69 -14.81 15.30 1.77
N VAL A 70 -14.84 15.69 0.50
CA VAL A 70 -16.00 16.36 -0.09
C VAL A 70 -17.02 15.28 -0.44
N LEU A 71 -18.25 15.42 0.06
CA LEU A 71 -19.34 14.48 -0.28
C LEU A 71 -20.05 14.86 -1.58
N PHE A 72 -20.22 16.16 -1.81
CA PHE A 72 -20.74 16.73 -3.05
C PHE A 72 -20.41 18.22 -3.10
N SER A 73 -20.37 18.77 -4.31
CA SER A 73 -20.43 20.21 -4.55
C SER A 73 -21.80 20.54 -5.14
N TYR A 74 -22.25 21.79 -5.02
CA TYR A 74 -23.47 22.22 -5.70
C TYR A 74 -23.33 23.64 -6.25
N GLN A 75 -24.03 23.89 -7.35
CA GLN A 75 -24.15 25.21 -7.96
C GLN A 75 -25.63 25.54 -8.12
N LEU A 76 -25.99 26.78 -7.81
CA LEU A 76 -27.34 27.31 -7.99
C LEU A 76 -27.28 28.43 -9.04
N SER A 77 -27.94 28.23 -10.18
CA SER A 77 -28.06 29.22 -11.25
C SER A 77 -29.48 29.19 -11.81
N ASP A 78 -30.12 30.35 -12.01
CA ASP A 78 -31.45 30.47 -12.63
C ASP A 78 -32.52 29.50 -12.08
N ASN A 79 -32.56 29.32 -10.75
CA ASN A 79 -33.42 28.34 -10.05
C ASN A 79 -33.15 26.85 -10.36
N GLU A 80 -32.06 26.51 -11.05
CA GLU A 80 -31.57 25.15 -11.23
C GLU A 80 -30.52 24.80 -10.17
N LEU A 81 -30.72 23.67 -9.48
CA LEU A 81 -29.75 23.07 -8.58
C LEU A 81 -28.95 22.01 -9.35
N LYS A 82 -27.67 22.24 -9.55
CA LYS A 82 -26.74 21.25 -10.07
C LYS A 82 -25.90 20.69 -8.93
N ILE A 83 -26.03 19.39 -8.66
CA ILE A 83 -25.18 18.66 -7.71
C ILE A 83 -24.05 17.99 -8.51
N GLU A 84 -22.82 18.17 -8.06
CA GLU A 84 -21.63 17.59 -8.64
C GLU A 84 -20.99 16.63 -7.64
N GLU A 85 -20.76 15.40 -8.07
CA GLU A 85 -19.98 14.43 -7.28
C GLU A 85 -18.54 14.92 -7.11
N PRO A 86 -17.88 14.57 -6.00
CA PRO A 86 -16.50 14.95 -5.77
C PRO A 86 -15.60 14.41 -6.89
N GLN A 87 -14.75 15.28 -7.44
CA GLN A 87 -13.70 14.84 -8.35
C GLN A 87 -12.68 13.99 -7.56
N HIS A 88 -12.55 12.72 -7.94
CA HIS A 88 -11.54 11.84 -7.37
C HIS A 88 -10.18 12.02 -8.05
N GLU A 89 -9.12 11.53 -7.40
CA GLU A 89 -7.80 11.43 -8.02
C GLU A 89 -7.88 10.55 -9.28
N PRO A 90 -7.46 11.03 -10.47
CA PRO A 90 -7.59 10.25 -11.70
C PRO A 90 -6.59 9.07 -11.78
N ARG A 91 -5.57 9.05 -10.92
CA ARG A 91 -4.51 8.04 -10.92
C ARG A 91 -4.69 7.07 -9.75
N LYS A 92 -4.61 5.76 -10.05
CA LYS A 92 -4.46 4.72 -9.03
C LYS A 92 -3.21 5.00 -8.18
N THR A 93 -3.28 4.65 -6.90
CA THR A 93 -2.18 4.89 -5.95
C THR A 93 -1.50 3.58 -5.59
N VAL A 94 -0.18 3.51 -5.73
CA VAL A 94 0.65 2.44 -5.17
C VAL A 94 1.15 2.91 -3.81
N ILE A 95 0.79 2.19 -2.75
CA ILE A 95 1.29 2.42 -1.40
C ILE A 95 2.37 1.39 -1.13
N PHE A 96 3.63 1.82 -1.21
CA PHE A 96 4.80 0.98 -0.99
C PHE A 96 5.30 1.09 0.45
N GLY A 97 5.73 -0.04 1.02
CA GLY A 97 6.36 -0.08 2.33
C GLY A 97 5.39 -0.14 3.51
N MET A 98 4.09 -0.30 3.27
CA MET A 98 3.11 -0.49 4.35
C MET A 98 3.48 -1.72 5.20
N ARG A 99 3.40 -1.63 6.53
CA ARG A 99 3.64 -2.80 7.38
C ARG A 99 2.42 -3.75 7.33
N PRO A 100 2.58 -5.08 7.33
CA PRO A 100 1.45 -6.01 7.40
C PRO A 100 0.50 -5.80 8.58
N CYS A 101 0.96 -5.21 9.70
CA CYS A 101 0.06 -4.82 10.78
C CYS A 101 -0.86 -3.63 10.43
N ASP A 102 -0.38 -2.66 9.64
CA ASP A 102 -1.21 -1.57 9.11
C ASP A 102 -2.22 -2.11 8.09
N ALA A 103 -1.78 -3.00 7.19
CA ALA A 103 -2.65 -3.60 6.19
C ALA A 103 -3.76 -4.46 6.83
N ARG A 104 -3.42 -5.26 7.85
CA ARG A 104 -4.41 -6.02 8.62
C ARG A 104 -5.43 -5.11 9.32
N ALA A 105 -5.03 -3.91 9.74
CA ALA A 105 -5.97 -2.96 10.33
C ALA A 105 -7.02 -2.48 9.32
N LEU A 106 -6.69 -2.43 8.01
CA LEU A 106 -7.68 -2.11 6.96
C LEU A 106 -8.79 -3.16 6.90
N LEU A 107 -8.51 -4.44 7.16
CA LEU A 107 -9.56 -5.48 7.19
C LEU A 107 -10.59 -5.25 8.31
N LEU A 108 -10.19 -4.58 9.40
CA LEU A 108 -11.12 -4.16 10.43
C LEU A 108 -11.97 -2.96 9.99
N LEU A 109 -11.41 -2.06 9.18
CA LEU A 109 -12.17 -0.98 8.56
C LEU A 109 -13.14 -1.52 7.49
N ASP A 110 -12.72 -2.51 6.70
CA ASP A 110 -13.54 -3.18 5.70
C ASP A 110 -14.84 -3.74 6.33
N LYS A 111 -14.76 -4.32 7.53
CA LYS A 111 -15.95 -4.75 8.28
C LYS A 111 -16.95 -3.63 8.57
N VAL A 112 -16.46 -2.43 8.86
CA VAL A 112 -17.31 -1.28 9.22
C VAL A 112 -17.89 -0.63 7.97
N PHE A 113 -17.09 -0.47 6.92
CA PHE A 113 -17.45 0.33 5.75
C PHE A 113 -17.96 -0.48 4.56
N LEU A 114 -17.71 -1.79 4.50
CA LEU A 114 -18.01 -2.63 3.34
C LEU A 114 -18.90 -3.86 3.62
N GLU A 115 -18.97 -4.35 4.86
CA GLU A 115 -19.75 -5.56 5.19
C GLU A 115 -21.19 -5.26 5.66
N GLY A 116 -21.55 -3.98 5.86
CA GLY A 116 -22.91 -3.57 6.24
C GLY A 116 -23.89 -3.54 5.05
N GLU A 117 -25.19 -3.37 5.36
CA GLU A 117 -26.26 -3.23 4.35
C GLU A 117 -26.02 -2.05 3.39
N VAL A 118 -25.45 -0.97 3.91
CA VAL A 118 -25.06 0.22 3.14
C VAL A 118 -23.54 0.31 3.07
N GLN A 119 -23.06 0.44 1.85
CA GLN A 119 -21.64 0.54 1.49
C GLN A 119 -21.17 1.99 1.59
N ASP A 120 -20.00 2.25 2.17
CA ASP A 120 -19.34 3.53 1.94
C ASP A 120 -18.63 3.51 0.58
N SER A 121 -19.19 4.24 -0.39
CA SER A 121 -18.70 4.25 -1.78
C SER A 121 -17.30 4.86 -1.92
N ASN A 122 -16.97 5.87 -1.10
CA ASN A 122 -15.69 6.56 -1.16
C ASN A 122 -14.58 5.70 -0.57
N TYR A 123 -14.83 5.08 0.59
CA TYR A 123 -13.92 4.10 1.18
C TYR A 123 -13.72 2.91 0.24
N ARG A 124 -14.81 2.33 -0.29
CA ARG A 124 -14.77 1.20 -1.23
C ARG A 124 -13.84 1.49 -2.40
N ARG A 125 -14.04 2.61 -3.11
CA ARG A 125 -13.25 2.86 -4.31
C ARG A 125 -11.79 3.20 -4.00
N ARG A 126 -11.46 3.88 -2.88
CA ARG A 126 -10.06 4.01 -2.43
C ARG A 126 -9.44 2.64 -2.12
N ARG A 127 -10.19 1.75 -1.45
CA ARG A 127 -9.75 0.38 -1.13
C ARG A 127 -9.49 -0.47 -2.39
N GLU A 128 -10.25 -0.23 -3.46
CA GLU A 128 -10.13 -0.90 -4.76
C GLU A 128 -9.08 -0.27 -5.69
N GLU A 129 -8.92 1.04 -5.67
CA GLU A 129 -7.99 1.76 -6.55
C GLU A 129 -6.55 1.75 -6.04
N ASN A 130 -6.38 1.64 -4.72
CA ASN A 130 -5.06 1.55 -4.11
C ASN A 130 -4.49 0.13 -4.25
N ILE A 131 -3.21 0.05 -4.63
CA ILE A 131 -2.42 -1.17 -4.66
C ILE A 131 -1.45 -1.12 -3.47
N ILE A 132 -1.47 -2.15 -2.63
CA ILE A 132 -0.71 -2.20 -1.38
C ILE A 132 0.47 -3.15 -1.55
N LEU A 133 1.67 -2.58 -1.61
CA LEU A 133 2.93 -3.30 -1.63
C LEU A 133 3.55 -3.22 -0.24
N ALA A 134 3.37 -4.28 0.55
CA ALA A 134 3.80 -4.31 1.93
C ALA A 134 5.29 -4.63 2.07
N LEU A 135 5.91 -4.12 3.13
CA LEU A 135 7.27 -4.46 3.53
C LEU A 135 7.26 -5.25 4.83
N GLY A 136 7.70 -6.50 4.77
CA GLY A 136 7.81 -7.40 5.91
C GLY A 136 8.68 -6.79 7.02
N CYS A 137 8.28 -7.05 8.27
CA CYS A 137 8.97 -6.51 9.43
C CYS A 137 10.02 -7.50 9.94
N THR A 138 11.26 -7.35 9.48
CA THR A 138 12.41 -8.21 9.85
C THR A 138 12.98 -7.87 11.23
N HIS A 139 12.81 -6.63 11.68
CA HIS A 139 13.36 -6.14 12.95
C HIS A 139 12.27 -5.46 13.81
N PRO A 140 11.30 -6.23 14.34
CA PRO A 140 10.28 -5.67 15.22
C PRO A 140 10.90 -5.09 16.50
N HIS A 141 10.39 -3.93 16.95
CA HIS A 141 10.81 -3.37 18.23
C HIS A 141 10.33 -4.23 19.41
N ARG A 142 11.02 -4.13 20.54
CA ARG A 142 10.64 -4.84 21.79
C ARG A 142 9.25 -4.49 22.31
N THR A 143 8.71 -3.34 21.92
CA THR A 143 7.38 -2.85 22.28
C THR A 143 6.31 -3.19 21.26
N CYS A 144 6.65 -3.84 20.14
CA CYS A 144 5.66 -4.29 19.16
C CYS A 144 4.83 -5.45 19.72
N PHE A 145 3.53 -5.46 19.41
CA PHE A 145 2.57 -6.46 19.92
C PHE A 145 1.71 -7.08 18.82
N CYS A 146 2.09 -6.95 17.54
CA CYS A 146 1.30 -7.43 16.42
C CYS A 146 0.95 -8.93 16.54
N THR A 147 1.91 -9.76 16.98
CA THR A 147 1.71 -11.20 17.21
C THR A 147 0.77 -11.50 18.37
N SER A 148 0.78 -10.67 19.42
CA SER A 148 -0.11 -10.83 20.58
C SER A 148 -1.58 -10.60 20.24
N VAL A 149 -1.87 -9.86 19.17
CA VAL A 149 -3.24 -9.59 18.68
C VAL A 149 -3.59 -10.40 17.42
N GLY A 150 -2.87 -11.49 17.18
CA GLY A 150 -3.10 -12.42 16.07
C GLY A 150 -2.66 -11.90 14.69
N GLY A 151 -1.80 -10.89 14.64
CA GLY A 151 -1.13 -10.45 13.42
C GLY A 151 0.21 -11.16 13.21
N ASN A 152 0.87 -10.85 12.10
CA ASN A 152 2.14 -11.46 11.72
C ASN A 152 3.07 -10.39 11.09
N PRO A 153 4.35 -10.28 11.49
CA PRO A 153 5.35 -9.42 10.82
C PRO A 153 5.46 -9.62 9.30
N PHE A 154 5.07 -10.79 8.80
CA PHE A 154 5.02 -11.20 7.39
C PHE A 154 3.60 -11.63 6.98
N GLY A 155 2.57 -11.05 7.61
CA GLY A 155 1.17 -11.34 7.24
C GLY A 155 0.87 -10.93 5.79
N THR A 156 0.01 -11.70 5.14
CA THR A 156 -0.36 -11.53 3.73
C THR A 156 -1.79 -11.02 3.55
N GLU A 157 -2.53 -10.85 4.64
CA GLU A 157 -3.92 -10.43 4.56
C GLU A 157 -4.06 -8.94 4.24
N GLY A 158 -4.88 -8.62 3.23
CA GLY A 158 -5.23 -7.26 2.86
C GLY A 158 -4.20 -6.53 1.97
N ILE A 159 -3.17 -7.22 1.48
CA ILE A 159 -2.09 -6.66 0.64
C ILE A 159 -2.06 -7.31 -0.74
N ASP A 160 -1.43 -6.65 -1.72
CA ASP A 160 -1.33 -7.15 -3.11
C ASP A 160 -0.01 -7.87 -3.38
N ALA A 161 1.07 -7.46 -2.70
CA ALA A 161 2.34 -8.18 -2.66
C ALA A 161 3.11 -7.88 -1.37
N LEU A 162 3.94 -8.83 -0.93
CA LEU A 162 4.80 -8.72 0.24
C LEU A 162 6.27 -8.73 -0.17
N PHE A 163 6.99 -7.65 0.16
CA PHE A 163 8.44 -7.54 0.01
C PHE A 163 9.13 -7.99 1.31
N ILE A 164 10.02 -8.97 1.21
CA ILE A 164 10.76 -9.55 2.33
C ILE A 164 12.24 -9.23 2.12
N ASP A 165 12.82 -8.46 3.04
CA ASP A 165 14.23 -8.07 2.99
C ASP A 165 15.14 -9.23 3.42
N LEU A 166 15.99 -9.70 2.50
CA LEU A 166 17.02 -10.73 2.74
C LEU A 166 18.45 -10.14 2.78
N GLY A 167 18.57 -8.84 3.02
CA GLY A 167 19.84 -8.15 3.17
C GLY A 167 20.31 -7.49 1.88
N LYS A 168 20.62 -8.26 0.83
CA LYS A 168 21.03 -7.72 -0.49
C LYS A 168 19.91 -7.64 -1.52
N THR A 169 18.90 -8.48 -1.35
CA THR A 169 17.76 -8.63 -2.25
C THR A 169 16.47 -8.60 -1.45
N TYR A 170 15.37 -8.28 -2.13
CA TYR A 170 14.03 -8.56 -1.67
C TYR A 170 13.50 -9.79 -2.41
N VAL A 171 12.89 -10.71 -1.65
CA VAL A 171 11.95 -11.68 -2.22
C VAL A 171 10.57 -11.08 -2.14
N VAL A 172 9.81 -11.20 -3.22
CA VAL A 172 8.48 -10.61 -3.36
C VAL A 172 7.46 -11.71 -3.57
N GLU A 173 6.57 -11.88 -2.61
CA GLU A 173 5.42 -12.78 -2.73
C GLU A 173 4.25 -12.01 -3.32
N VAL A 174 3.79 -12.42 -4.51
CA VAL A 174 2.65 -11.79 -5.18
C VAL A 174 1.36 -12.51 -4.79
N LEU A 175 0.36 -11.76 -4.34
CA LEU A 175 -0.82 -12.31 -3.66
C LEU A 175 -2.13 -12.06 -4.39
N THR A 176 -2.20 -11.01 -5.22
CA THR A 176 -3.42 -10.66 -5.96
C THR A 176 -3.12 -10.44 -7.45
N GLN A 177 -4.17 -10.45 -8.27
CA GLN A 177 -4.07 -10.10 -9.69
C GLN A 177 -3.52 -8.68 -9.90
N LYS A 178 -3.91 -7.71 -9.05
CA LYS A 178 -3.36 -6.35 -9.12
C LYS A 178 -1.86 -6.34 -8.87
N GLY A 179 -1.40 -7.16 -7.91
CA GLY A 179 0.01 -7.35 -7.61
C GLY A 179 0.78 -7.95 -8.79
N GLU A 180 0.27 -9.00 -9.44
CA GLU A 180 0.96 -9.55 -10.62
C GLU A 180 0.94 -8.54 -11.77
N GLU A 181 -0.21 -7.97 -12.13
CA GLU A 181 -0.29 -6.99 -13.23
C GLU A 181 0.71 -5.84 -13.04
N LEU A 182 0.95 -5.42 -11.79
CA LEU A 182 1.90 -4.35 -11.49
C LEU A 182 3.37 -4.80 -11.58
N LEU A 183 3.69 -6.03 -11.17
CA LEU A 183 5.07 -6.46 -10.91
C LEU A 183 5.64 -7.48 -11.92
N ARG A 184 4.77 -8.17 -12.68
CA ARG A 184 5.09 -9.27 -13.62
C ARG A 184 6.27 -8.98 -14.53
N ASP A 185 6.24 -7.81 -15.16
CA ASP A 185 7.20 -7.40 -16.19
C ASP A 185 8.29 -6.46 -15.63
N ARG A 186 8.28 -6.22 -14.31
CA ARG A 186 9.20 -5.28 -13.63
C ARG A 186 10.21 -5.97 -12.74
N LEU A 187 9.93 -7.22 -12.36
CA LEU A 187 10.76 -8.02 -11.46
C LEU A 187 11.17 -9.33 -12.13
N SER A 188 12.30 -9.89 -11.71
CA SER A 188 12.75 -11.19 -12.17
C SER A 188 12.18 -12.32 -11.30
N GLU A 189 12.09 -13.54 -11.83
CA GLU A 189 11.64 -14.70 -11.05
C GLU A 189 12.63 -15.03 -9.92
N ALA A 190 12.11 -15.39 -8.75
CA ALA A 190 12.94 -15.88 -7.66
C ALA A 190 13.37 -17.32 -7.92
N ASP A 191 14.65 -17.61 -7.71
CA ASP A 191 15.21 -18.97 -7.72
C ASP A 191 15.38 -19.50 -6.28
N GLU A 192 15.59 -20.82 -6.11
CA GLU A 192 15.81 -21.43 -4.79
C GLU A 192 17.06 -20.88 -4.07
N GLU A 193 18.01 -20.30 -4.81
CA GLU A 193 19.21 -19.68 -4.24
C GLU A 193 18.89 -18.31 -3.63
N SER A 194 17.91 -17.59 -4.17
CA SER A 194 17.39 -16.33 -3.62
C SER A 194 16.62 -16.51 -2.32
N LEU A 195 16.24 -17.73 -1.94
CA LEU A 195 15.48 -18.06 -0.73
C LEU A 195 16.36 -18.59 0.43
N LYS A 196 17.68 -18.72 0.22
CA LYS A 196 18.66 -19.16 1.23
C LYS A 196 19.34 -17.98 1.93
#